data_AF-A0AA38FE83-F1
#
_entry.id   AF-A0AA38FE83-F1
#
_cell.length_a   1.000
_cell.length_b   1.000
_cell.length_c   1.000
_cell.angle_alpha   90.00
_cell.angle_beta   90.00
_cell.angle_gamma   90.00
#
_symmetry.space_group_name_H-M   'P 1'
#
loop_
_entity.id
_entity.type
_entity.pdbx_description
1 polymer ?
#
loop_
_entity_poly.entity_id
_entity_poly.type
_entity_poly.pdbx_seq_one_letter_code
_entity_poly.pdbx_strand_id
1 'polypeptide(L)'
;TIRTVEGYSDIIVMRHFESGAAKQAATVAKIPIINAGDGPGQHPTQALLDVYTIQREIGRLDDIKVGLVGDLANGRTVRSLAYLLAKYNSVKIYFVAPDVVKMK
;
A
#
# COMPACT_ATOMS: atom_id res chain seq x y z
N THR A 1 14.64 7.71 18.02
CA THR A 1 14.97 7.81 16.58
C THR A 1 14.10 8.81 15.84
N ILE A 2 12.77 8.63 15.73
CA ILE A 2 11.91 9.56 14.96
C ILE A 2 12.08 11.04 15.36
N ARG A 3 11.94 11.38 16.65
CA ARG A 3 12.17 12.76 17.16
C ARG A 3 13.58 13.31 16.90
N THR A 4 14.58 12.43 16.80
CA THR A 4 15.96 12.81 16.51
C THR A 4 16.12 13.15 15.04
N VAL A 5 15.63 12.29 14.14
CA VAL A 5 15.68 12.49 12.69
C VAL A 5 14.84 13.70 12.27
N GLU A 6 13.72 13.92 12.95
CA GLU A 6 12.88 15.12 12.80
C GLU A 6 13.66 16.42 13.03
N GLY A 7 14.61 16.45 13.97
CA GLY A 7 15.47 17.62 14.17
C GLY A 7 16.42 17.92 13.01
N TYR A 8 16.58 16.98 12.06
CA TYR A 8 17.51 17.07 10.93
C TYR A 8 16.81 17.14 9.56
N SER A 9 15.49 17.01 9.50
CA SER A 9 14.76 16.83 8.25
C SER A 9 13.37 17.44 8.28
N ASP A 10 12.85 17.81 7.11
CA ASP A 10 11.50 18.35 6.97
C ASP A 10 10.45 17.29 6.58
N ILE A 11 10.91 16.09 6.21
CA ILE A 11 10.07 14.94 5.85
C ILE A 11 10.83 13.63 6.08
N ILE A 12 10.13 12.58 6.53
CA ILE A 12 10.72 11.26 6.73
C ILE A 12 10.00 10.24 5.84
N VAL A 13 10.76 9.58 4.96
CA VAL A 13 10.33 8.35 4.30
C VAL A 13 10.88 7.19 5.11
N MET A 14 10.00 6.31 5.61
CA MET A 14 10.42 5.22 6.49
C MET A 14 9.95 3.85 6.02
N ARG A 15 10.77 2.85 6.34
CA ARG A 15 10.47 1.43 6.14
C ARG A 15 10.81 0.70 7.42
N HIS A 16 9.92 -0.17 7.89
CA HIS A 16 10.10 -0.89 9.13
C HIS A 16 9.53 -2.31 9.03
N PHE A 17 10.02 -3.25 9.85
CA PHE A 17 9.59 -4.65 9.81
C PHE A 17 8.28 -4.90 10.59
N GLU A 18 7.95 -4.03 11.55
CA GLU A 18 6.72 -4.13 12.34
C GLU A 18 5.54 -3.48 11.62
N SER A 19 4.39 -4.15 11.65
CA SER A 19 3.13 -3.61 11.16
C SER A 19 2.68 -2.43 12.02
N GLY A 20 2.27 -1.32 11.40
CA GLY A 20 1.80 -0.12 12.09
C GLY A 20 2.91 0.81 12.58
N ALA A 21 4.19 0.47 12.38
CA ALA A 21 5.31 1.32 12.78
C ALA A 21 5.27 2.71 12.13
N ALA A 22 4.86 2.82 10.86
CA ALA A 22 4.71 4.12 10.21
C ALA A 22 3.60 4.96 10.85
N LYS A 23 2.49 4.33 11.27
CA LYS A 23 1.40 5.01 11.99
C LYS A 23 1.87 5.47 13.36
N GLN A 24 2.62 4.66 14.10
CA GLN A 24 3.21 5.04 15.39
C GLN A 24 4.23 6.17 15.24
N ALA A 25 5.06 6.15 14.21
CA ALA A 25 5.97 7.25 13.92
C ALA A 25 5.22 8.57 13.66
N ALA A 26 4.11 8.50 12.91
CA ALA A 26 3.27 9.65 12.62
C ALA A 26 2.55 10.23 13.85
N THR A 27 2.34 9.47 14.94
CA THR A 27 1.78 10.02 16.18
C THR A 27 2.79 10.78 17.02
N VAL A 28 4.09 10.60 16.78
CA VAL A 28 5.16 11.24 17.56
C VAL A 28 5.93 12.32 16.79
N ALA A 29 5.95 12.26 15.46
CA ALA A 29 6.56 13.27 14.60
C ALA A 29 5.60 14.45 14.38
N LYS A 30 6.15 15.66 14.26
CA LYS A 30 5.44 16.88 13.83
C LYS A 30 5.65 17.18 12.34
N ILE A 31 6.61 16.52 11.70
CA ILE A 31 6.85 16.56 10.25
C ILE A 31 6.18 15.38 9.53
N PRO A 32 5.91 15.47 8.22
CA PRO A 32 5.27 14.40 7.47
C PRO A 32 6.06 13.08 7.48
N ILE A 33 5.32 11.97 7.63
CA ILE A 33 5.83 10.61 7.52
C ILE A 33 5.26 9.95 6.27
N ILE A 34 6.13 9.42 5.41
CA ILE A 34 5.76 8.60 4.26
C ILE A 34 6.08 7.13 4.57
N ASN A 35 5.05 6.28 4.50
CA ASN A 35 5.20 4.83 4.66
C ASN A 35 5.72 4.18 3.37
N ALA A 36 6.98 3.76 3.35
CA ALA A 36 7.61 2.96 2.29
C ALA A 36 7.58 1.44 2.59
N GLY A 37 6.69 1.01 3.48
CA GLY A 37 6.47 -0.38 3.86
C GLY A 37 6.63 -0.60 5.36
N ASP A 38 5.57 -1.06 6.03
CA ASP A 38 5.59 -1.43 7.44
C ASP A 38 5.21 -2.92 7.63
N GLY A 39 6.23 -3.79 7.62
CA GLY A 39 6.07 -5.22 7.84
C GLY A 39 5.11 -5.89 6.84
N PRO A 40 4.14 -6.71 7.33
CA PRO A 40 3.04 -7.25 6.54
C PRO A 40 1.86 -6.26 6.38
N GLY A 41 2.03 -5.00 6.79
CA GLY A 41 1.02 -3.95 6.74
C GLY A 41 0.78 -3.41 5.34
N GLN A 42 1.10 -2.14 5.11
CA GLN A 42 0.77 -1.42 3.88
C GLN A 42 2.03 -0.93 3.16
N HIS A 43 1.91 -0.71 1.84
CA HIS A 43 2.90 0.02 1.06
C HIS A 43 2.19 1.03 0.12
N PRO A 44 1.68 2.15 0.67
CA PRO A 44 0.80 3.06 -0.06
C PRO A 44 1.41 3.64 -1.33
N THR A 45 2.70 4.00 -1.29
CA THR A 45 3.40 4.58 -2.44
C THR A 45 3.49 3.63 -3.64
N GLN A 46 3.62 2.31 -3.41
CA GLN A 46 3.59 1.32 -4.47
C GLN A 46 2.19 1.20 -5.08
N ALA A 47 1.16 1.16 -4.24
CA ALA A 47 -0.21 1.08 -4.74
C ALA A 47 -0.62 2.33 -5.54
N LEU A 48 -0.11 3.52 -5.19
CA LEU A 48 -0.29 4.74 -5.98
C LEU A 48 0.38 4.61 -7.37
N LEU A 49 1.58 4.04 -7.43
CA LEU A 49 2.27 3.77 -8.71
C LEU A 49 1.49 2.75 -9.56
N ASP A 50 0.95 1.71 -8.95
CA ASP A 50 0.17 0.68 -9.64
C ASP A 50 -1.12 1.29 -10.23
N VAL A 51 -1.86 2.09 -9.45
CA VAL A 51 -3.05 2.83 -9.91
C VAL A 51 -2.69 3.82 -11.03
N TYR A 52 -1.59 4.55 -10.89
CA TYR A 52 -1.11 5.45 -11.95
C TYR A 52 -0.81 4.69 -13.24
N THR A 53 -0.20 3.51 -13.14
CA THR A 53 0.10 2.65 -14.29
C THR A 53 -1.18 2.20 -14.97
N ILE A 54 -2.18 1.73 -14.21
CA ILE A 54 -3.48 1.35 -14.77
C ILE A 54 -4.14 2.55 -15.47
N GLN A 55 -4.18 3.72 -14.83
CA GLN A 55 -4.76 4.93 -15.43
C GLN A 55 -4.06 5.33 -16.72
N ARG A 56 -2.73 5.23 -16.77
CA ARG A 56 -1.93 5.60 -17.94
C ARG A 56 -2.11 4.63 -19.10
N GLU A 57 -2.08 3.32 -18.82
CA GLU A 57 -2.10 2.28 -19.86
C GLU A 57 -3.52 1.90 -20.30
N ILE A 58 -4.49 1.91 -19.38
CA ILE A 58 -5.90 1.57 -19.64
C ILE A 58 -6.74 2.83 -19.92
N GLY A 59 -6.27 4.01 -19.50
CA GLY A 59 -6.96 5.29 -19.68
C GLY A 59 -8.06 5.59 -18.65
N ARG A 60 -8.35 4.66 -17.75
CA ARG A 60 -9.40 4.78 -16.72
C ARG A 60 -9.15 3.87 -15.52
N LEU A 61 -9.83 4.18 -14.42
CA LEU A 61 -9.83 3.38 -13.19
C LEU A 61 -11.22 2.87 -12.80
N ASP A 62 -12.29 3.48 -13.34
CA ASP A 62 -13.66 3.01 -13.16
C ASP A 62 -14.01 1.92 -14.18
N ASP A 63 -14.95 1.04 -13.82
CA ASP A 63 -15.49 -0.03 -14.67
C ASP A 63 -14.44 -1.03 -15.22
N ILE A 64 -13.33 -1.20 -14.48
CA ILE A 64 -12.27 -2.14 -14.85
C ILE A 64 -12.40 -3.50 -14.14
N LYS A 65 -11.82 -4.53 -14.75
CA LYS A 65 -11.71 -5.87 -14.18
C LYS A 65 -10.23 -6.17 -13.92
N VAL A 66 -9.88 -6.45 -12.68
CA VAL A 66 -8.48 -6.65 -12.27
C VAL A 66 -8.32 -8.03 -11.65
N GLY A 67 -7.36 -8.81 -12.16
CA GLY A 67 -6.95 -10.09 -11.57
C GLY A 67 -5.70 -9.93 -10.71
N LEU A 68 -5.79 -10.27 -9.43
CA LEU A 68 -4.68 -10.32 -8.50
C LEU A 68 -4.30 -11.79 -8.28
N VAL A 69 -3.10 -12.17 -8.74
CA VAL A 69 -2.65 -13.56 -8.82
C VAL A 69 -1.38 -13.76 -8.00
N GLY A 70 -1.33 -14.82 -7.18
CA GLY A 70 -0.11 -15.22 -6.46
C GLY A 70 -0.32 -15.42 -4.96
N ASP A 71 0.67 -15.03 -4.15
CA ASP A 71 0.57 -15.06 -2.69
C ASP A 71 -0.22 -13.85 -2.16
N LEU A 72 -1.52 -14.04 -2.02
CA LEU A 72 -2.44 -13.00 -1.55
C LEU A 72 -2.50 -12.93 -0.02
N ALA A 73 -2.07 -13.99 0.67
CA ALA A 73 -1.99 -14.03 2.12
C ALA A 73 -0.89 -13.12 2.66
N ASN A 74 0.28 -13.06 2.01
CA ASN A 74 1.44 -12.30 2.50
C ASN A 74 1.76 -11.05 1.66
N GLY A 75 1.15 -10.89 0.49
CA GLY A 75 1.38 -9.76 -0.41
C GLY A 75 0.86 -8.42 0.13
N ARG A 76 1.71 -7.65 0.84
CA ARG A 76 1.34 -6.30 1.33
C ARG A 76 0.95 -5.33 0.20
N THR A 77 1.58 -5.45 -0.96
CA THR A 77 1.29 -4.60 -2.14
C THR A 77 -0.10 -4.89 -2.71
N VAL A 78 -0.46 -6.18 -2.79
CA VAL A 78 -1.79 -6.63 -3.21
C VAL A 78 -2.88 -6.05 -2.32
N ARG A 79 -2.67 -6.06 -0.99
CA ARG A 79 -3.62 -5.44 -0.03
C ARG A 79 -3.77 -3.94 -0.25
N SER A 80 -2.65 -3.23 -0.42
CA SER A 80 -2.67 -1.78 -0.68
C SER A 80 -3.36 -1.45 -1.99
N LEU A 81 -3.08 -2.20 -3.06
CA LEU A 81 -3.70 -2.00 -4.36
C LEU A 81 -5.19 -2.33 -4.34
N ALA A 82 -5.59 -3.47 -3.76
CA ALA A 82 -7.00 -3.82 -3.62
C ALA A 82 -7.79 -2.77 -2.82
N TYR A 83 -7.19 -2.23 -1.75
CA TYR A 83 -7.79 -1.14 -0.97
C TYR A 83 -7.96 0.15 -1.78
N LEU A 84 -6.97 0.53 -2.61
CA LEU A 84 -7.11 1.71 -3.47
C LEU A 84 -8.13 1.49 -4.59
N LEU A 85 -8.10 0.33 -5.26
CA LEU A 85 -9.04 -0.02 -6.32
C LEU A 85 -10.49 -0.05 -5.83
N ALA A 86 -10.72 -0.45 -4.57
CA ALA A 86 -12.05 -0.44 -3.95
C ALA A 86 -12.64 0.97 -3.75
N LYS A 87 -11.86 2.05 -3.95
CA LYS A 87 -12.34 3.43 -3.90
C LYS A 87 -12.86 3.94 -5.25
N TYR A 88 -12.66 3.18 -6.33
CA TYR A 88 -13.14 3.51 -7.67
C TYR A 88 -14.46 2.80 -7.97
N ASN A 89 -15.21 3.31 -8.93
CA ASN A 89 -16.55 2.85 -9.23
C ASN A 89 -16.52 1.57 -10.07
N SER A 90 -17.41 0.63 -9.72
CA SER A 90 -17.66 -0.59 -10.51
C SER A 90 -16.42 -1.44 -10.82
N VAL A 91 -15.37 -1.36 -9.98
CA VAL A 91 -14.17 -2.19 -10.15
C VAL A 91 -14.45 -3.61 -9.69
N LYS A 92 -14.18 -4.59 -10.56
CA LYS A 92 -14.31 -6.01 -10.24
C LYS A 92 -12.94 -6.64 -10.02
N ILE A 93 -12.66 -7.00 -8.77
CA ILE A 93 -11.39 -7.61 -8.37
C ILE A 93 -11.55 -9.14 -8.30
N TYR A 94 -10.67 -9.85 -8.99
CA TYR A 94 -10.58 -11.31 -8.98
C TYR A 94 -9.34 -11.73 -8.21
N PHE A 95 -9.51 -12.51 -7.15
CA PHE A 95 -8.42 -13.05 -6.35
C PHE A 95 -8.14 -14.49 -6.77
N VAL A 96 -6.96 -14.74 -7.33
CA VAL A 96 -6.54 -16.05 -7.83
C VAL A 96 -5.32 -16.52 -7.06
N ALA A 97 -5.51 -17.48 -6.15
CA ALA A 97 -4.45 -18.01 -5.32
C ALA A 97 -4.68 -19.49 -4.96
N PRO A 98 -3.61 -20.28 -4.76
CA PRO A 98 -3.68 -21.56 -4.07
C PRO A 98 -4.27 -21.41 -2.67
N ASP A 99 -4.98 -22.44 -2.19
CA ASP A 99 -5.66 -22.42 -0.88
C ASP A 99 -4.77 -21.98 0.29
N VAL A 100 -3.50 -22.40 0.26
CA VAL A 100 -2.51 -22.12 1.31
C VAL A 100 -2.11 -20.65 1.43
N VAL A 101 -2.35 -19.84 0.39
CA VAL A 101 -1.98 -18.41 0.32
C VAL A 101 -3.15 -17.54 -0.16
N LYS A 102 -4.39 -17.98 0.10
CA LYS A 102 -5.59 -17.17 -0.15
C LYS A 102 -5.63 -15.95 0.76
N MET A 103 -6.16 -14.86 0.22
CA MET A 103 -6.45 -13.65 0.99
C MET A 103 -7.47 -14.00 2.08
N LYS A 104 -7.17 -13.62 3.33
CA LYS A 104 -8.05 -13.82 4.49
C LYS A 104 -8.89 -12.59 4.75
#